data_AF-A0A6C0BBL3-F1
#
_entry.id   AF-A0A6C0BBL3-F1
#
_cell.length_a   1.000
_cell.length_b   1.000
_cell.length_c   1.000
_cell.angle_alpha   90.00
_cell.angle_beta   90.00
_cell.angle_gamma   90.00
#
_symmetry.space_group_name_H-M   'P 1'
#
loop_
_entity.id
_entity.type
_entity.pdbx_description
1 polymer ?
#
loop_
_entity_poly.entity_id
_entity_poly.type
_entity_poly.pdbx_seq_one_letter_code
_entity_poly.pdbx_strand_id
1 'polypeptide(L)'
;MQTCILTSKNYFFCEKTNIHKKYNIMSVFTASASANGSAYTNTNVLVTAVSSATATSEISQQDALEKAMMLAQQLANETAIYDANVINEATNISTDLANYNVTQIDSPPDITFYYSTDKNISAITKTNLYGNGSAESILQTLNGPVFSDAALTQKIGKYASTLTIYDINNTESKEIFERTGIITFYLPKGQITVLSNANTFKRSDGVYASIPGTYLQTILGGTDEYLNAWGIARRVLPINSTTWSAGIYLNQ
;
A
#
# COMPACT_ATOMS: atom_id res chain seq x y z
N MET A 1 18.45 -4.04 -56.54
CA MET A 1 17.09 -4.11 -57.13
C MET A 1 16.13 -4.46 -56.02
N GLN A 2 15.01 -3.73 -55.90
CA GLN A 2 14.01 -3.92 -54.85
C GLN A 2 12.84 -4.70 -55.46
N THR A 3 12.59 -5.90 -54.98
CA THR A 3 11.47 -6.72 -55.43
C THR A 3 10.41 -6.68 -54.34
N CYS A 4 9.22 -6.15 -54.65
CA CYS A 4 8.10 -6.15 -53.71
C CYS A 4 7.01 -7.08 -54.28
N ILE A 5 6.41 -7.92 -53.43
CA ILE A 5 5.37 -8.87 -53.82
C ILE A 5 4.08 -8.49 -53.09
N LEU A 6 2.99 -8.35 -53.85
CA LEU A 6 1.64 -8.17 -53.31
C LEU A 6 1.08 -9.53 -52.87
N THR A 7 0.61 -9.64 -51.64
CA THR A 7 -0.18 -10.79 -51.20
C THR A 7 -1.66 -10.40 -51.06
N SER A 8 -2.56 -11.38 -51.14
CA SER A 8 -4.02 -11.20 -51.24
C SER A 8 -4.71 -10.59 -50.01
N LYS A 9 -3.95 -10.06 -49.04
CA LYS A 9 -4.45 -9.41 -47.81
C LYS A 9 -3.99 -7.94 -47.62
N ASN A 10 -3.52 -7.26 -48.66
CA ASN A 10 -3.14 -5.82 -48.61
C ASN A 10 -2.11 -5.43 -47.54
N TYR A 11 -1.02 -6.20 -47.40
CA TYR A 11 0.18 -5.76 -46.66
C TYR A 11 1.37 -5.62 -47.61
N PHE A 12 2.10 -4.51 -47.53
CA PHE A 12 3.32 -4.26 -48.29
C PHE A 12 4.55 -4.80 -47.53
N PHE A 13 5.29 -5.70 -48.15
CA PHE A 13 6.59 -6.17 -47.67
C PHE A 13 7.65 -5.78 -48.71
N CYS A 14 8.70 -5.07 -48.29
CA CYS A 14 9.85 -4.82 -49.14
C CYS A 14 11.12 -5.14 -48.34
N GLU A 15 11.89 -6.09 -48.85
CA GLU A 15 13.15 -6.55 -48.25
C GLU A 15 14.34 -5.92 -49.00
N LYS A 16 15.30 -5.34 -48.27
CA LYS A 16 16.57 -4.88 -48.82
C LYS A 16 17.61 -5.96 -48.62
N THR A 17 17.99 -6.68 -49.69
CA THR A 17 19.16 -7.56 -49.67
C THR A 17 20.45 -6.73 -49.75
N ASN A 18 21.16 -6.63 -48.62
CA ASN A 18 22.57 -6.27 -48.60
C ASN A 18 23.41 -7.53 -48.42
N ILE A 19 24.21 -7.85 -49.44
CA ILE A 19 25.22 -8.90 -49.43
C ILE A 19 26.49 -8.26 -48.86
N HIS A 20 26.91 -8.62 -47.64
CA HIS A 20 28.31 -8.91 -47.26
C HIS A 20 28.49 -9.12 -45.74
N LYS A 21 29.31 -10.14 -45.42
CA LYS A 21 29.79 -10.62 -44.10
C LYS A 21 28.74 -11.31 -43.21
N LYS A 22 28.80 -12.66 -43.19
CA LYS A 22 28.22 -13.52 -42.15
C LYS A 22 28.86 -13.21 -40.79
N TYR A 23 28.38 -12.18 -40.12
CA TYR A 23 28.33 -12.20 -38.67
C TYR A 23 27.09 -13.00 -38.31
N ASN A 24 27.25 -14.05 -37.52
CA ASN A 24 26.13 -14.76 -36.93
C ASN A 24 25.54 -13.82 -35.88
N ILE A 25 24.71 -12.87 -36.30
CA ILE A 25 23.97 -12.01 -35.38
C ILE A 25 22.92 -12.92 -34.76
N MET A 26 23.24 -13.53 -33.61
CA MET A 26 22.23 -14.19 -32.80
C MET A 26 21.19 -13.12 -32.46
N SER A 27 19.99 -13.27 -33.01
CA SER A 27 18.87 -12.40 -32.71
C SER A 27 18.47 -12.65 -31.26
N VAL A 28 18.76 -11.68 -30.39
CA VAL A 28 18.27 -11.68 -29.01
C VAL A 28 16.86 -11.10 -29.03
N PHE A 29 15.89 -11.91 -28.66
CA PHE A 29 14.50 -11.54 -28.45
C PHE A 29 14.31 -11.08 -27.00
N THR A 30 13.47 -10.08 -26.79
CA THR A 30 13.17 -9.51 -25.46
C THR A 30 11.67 -9.43 -25.27
N ALA A 31 11.17 -9.90 -24.14
CA ALA A 31 9.76 -9.81 -23.79
C ALA A 31 9.59 -9.40 -22.32
N SER A 32 8.47 -8.73 -22.03
CA SER A 32 8.06 -8.37 -20.67
C SER A 32 6.70 -8.99 -20.39
N ALA A 33 6.50 -9.44 -19.16
CA ALA A 33 5.23 -10.00 -18.70
C ALA A 33 4.92 -9.50 -17.29
N SER A 34 3.64 -9.56 -16.91
CA SER A 34 3.19 -9.33 -15.54
C SER A 34 2.33 -10.50 -15.10
N ALA A 35 2.43 -10.86 -13.82
CA ALA A 35 1.70 -11.95 -13.22
C ALA A 35 1.22 -11.57 -11.82
N ASN A 36 0.16 -12.25 -11.36
CA ASN A 36 -0.39 -12.11 -10.03
C ASN A 36 0.08 -13.28 -9.17
N GLY A 37 0.52 -12.99 -7.94
CA GLY A 37 0.83 -13.98 -6.93
C GLY A 37 -0.11 -13.88 -5.74
N SER A 38 -0.17 -14.94 -4.96
CA SER A 38 -1.04 -15.00 -3.78
C SER A 38 -0.47 -15.86 -2.67
N ALA A 39 -0.70 -15.45 -1.43
CA ALA A 39 -0.40 -16.21 -0.22
C ALA A 39 -1.51 -16.00 0.82
N TYR A 40 -1.58 -16.85 1.85
CA TYR A 40 -2.52 -16.68 2.94
C TYR A 40 -1.78 -16.34 4.25
N THR A 41 -2.37 -15.45 5.05
CA THR A 41 -1.98 -15.25 6.44
C THR A 41 -2.39 -16.46 7.30
N ASN A 42 -1.86 -16.58 8.51
CA ASN A 42 -2.22 -17.60 9.50
C ASN A 42 -3.69 -17.51 9.93
N THR A 43 -4.31 -16.34 9.76
CA THR A 43 -5.74 -16.07 9.97
C THR A 43 -6.59 -16.34 8.72
N ASN A 44 -6.03 -17.05 7.73
CA ASN A 44 -6.67 -17.45 6.48
C ASN A 44 -7.14 -16.27 5.60
N VAL A 45 -6.35 -15.20 5.56
CA VAL A 45 -6.62 -14.04 4.71
C VAL A 45 -5.70 -14.00 3.50
N LEU A 46 -6.28 -13.84 2.31
CA LEU A 46 -5.59 -13.88 1.02
C LEU A 46 -4.81 -12.58 0.74
N VAL A 47 -3.49 -12.61 0.78
CA VAL A 47 -2.62 -11.52 0.32
C VAL A 47 -2.28 -11.73 -1.14
N THR A 48 -2.48 -10.70 -1.98
CA THR A 48 -2.16 -10.74 -3.41
C THR A 48 -1.09 -9.73 -3.77
N ALA A 49 -0.23 -10.09 -4.71
CA ALA A 49 0.80 -9.20 -5.25
C ALA A 49 0.84 -9.25 -6.77
N VAL A 50 1.33 -8.18 -7.39
CA VAL A 50 1.52 -8.11 -8.84
C VAL A 50 2.97 -7.76 -9.11
N SER A 51 3.63 -8.55 -9.93
CA SER A 51 5.00 -8.29 -10.36
C SER A 51 5.11 -8.32 -11.87
N SER A 52 6.12 -7.64 -12.40
CA SER A 52 6.47 -7.66 -13.81
C SER A 52 7.94 -7.98 -13.98
N ALA A 53 8.26 -8.78 -14.98
CA ALA A 53 9.64 -9.14 -15.31
C ALA A 53 9.87 -9.00 -16.81
N THR A 54 11.13 -8.74 -17.17
CA THR A 54 11.60 -8.72 -18.56
C THR A 54 12.67 -9.78 -18.70
N ALA A 55 12.57 -10.61 -19.73
CA ALA A 55 13.53 -11.65 -20.02
C ALA A 55 13.96 -11.59 -21.49
N THR A 56 15.15 -12.10 -21.75
CA THR A 56 15.71 -12.24 -23.09
C THR A 56 15.85 -13.70 -23.48
N SER A 57 15.81 -13.96 -24.78
CA SER A 57 16.02 -15.29 -25.36
C SER A 57 16.76 -15.18 -26.68
N GLU A 58 17.67 -16.10 -26.93
CA GLU A 58 18.32 -16.26 -28.24
C GLU A 58 17.56 -17.22 -29.15
N ILE A 59 16.47 -17.84 -28.64
CA ILE A 59 15.69 -18.87 -29.32
C ILE A 59 14.53 -18.25 -30.08
N SER A 60 13.63 -17.55 -29.38
CA SER A 60 12.44 -16.92 -29.99
C SER A 60 11.80 -15.88 -29.07
N GLN A 61 10.92 -15.05 -29.65
CA GLN A 61 10.08 -14.13 -28.88
C GLN A 61 9.15 -14.87 -27.90
N GLN A 62 8.67 -16.06 -28.26
CA GLN A 62 7.80 -16.86 -27.42
C GLN A 62 8.57 -17.41 -26.19
N ASP A 63 9.81 -17.88 -26.39
CA ASP A 63 10.67 -18.32 -25.29
C ASP A 63 11.03 -17.16 -24.33
N ALA A 64 11.31 -15.97 -24.87
CA ALA A 64 11.51 -14.77 -24.05
C ALA A 64 10.26 -14.43 -23.22
N LEU A 65 9.06 -14.58 -23.79
CA LEU A 65 7.80 -14.32 -23.10
C LEU A 65 7.53 -15.34 -22.00
N GLU A 66 7.73 -16.64 -22.26
CA GLU A 66 7.57 -17.70 -21.26
C GLU A 66 8.52 -17.51 -20.09
N LYS A 67 9.79 -17.16 -20.36
CA LYS A 67 10.77 -16.81 -19.32
C LYS A 67 10.33 -15.59 -18.50
N ALA A 68 9.85 -14.54 -19.16
CA ALA A 68 9.35 -13.34 -18.49
C ALA A 68 8.12 -13.66 -17.62
N MET A 69 7.19 -14.49 -18.10
CA MET A 69 6.01 -14.91 -17.35
C MET A 69 6.37 -15.76 -16.12
N MET A 70 7.25 -16.75 -16.27
CA MET A 70 7.70 -17.58 -15.13
C MET A 70 8.38 -16.72 -14.06
N LEU A 71 9.28 -15.81 -14.47
CA LEU A 71 9.95 -14.92 -13.54
C LEU A 71 8.98 -13.94 -12.86
N ALA A 72 8.05 -13.35 -13.61
CA ALA A 72 7.02 -12.47 -13.05
C ALA A 72 6.14 -13.22 -12.04
N GLN A 73 5.76 -14.47 -12.33
CA GLN A 73 4.95 -15.30 -11.43
C GLN A 73 5.70 -15.68 -10.15
N GLN A 74 6.99 -16.04 -10.27
CA GLN A 74 7.84 -16.34 -9.14
C GLN A 74 7.96 -15.11 -8.22
N LEU A 75 8.31 -13.95 -8.77
CA LEU A 75 8.45 -12.71 -8.02
C LEU A 75 7.13 -12.33 -7.32
N ALA A 76 6.00 -12.43 -8.02
CA ALA A 76 4.71 -12.09 -7.44
C ALA A 76 4.33 -13.04 -6.28
N ASN A 77 4.65 -14.34 -6.39
CA ASN A 77 4.43 -15.30 -5.31
C ASN A 77 5.36 -15.04 -4.12
N GLU A 78 6.64 -14.80 -4.36
CA GLU A 78 7.62 -14.47 -3.31
C GLU A 78 7.21 -13.19 -2.56
N THR A 79 6.79 -12.15 -3.27
CA THR A 79 6.26 -10.93 -2.68
C THR A 79 5.01 -11.21 -1.84
N ALA A 80 4.03 -11.96 -2.36
CA ALA A 80 2.81 -12.24 -1.61
C ALA A 80 3.09 -13.04 -0.31
N ILE A 81 4.01 -14.01 -0.38
CA ILE A 81 4.44 -14.80 0.79
C ILE A 81 5.16 -13.91 1.81
N TYR A 82 6.08 -13.06 1.34
CA TYR A 82 6.79 -12.11 2.19
C TYR A 82 5.81 -11.17 2.91
N ASP A 83 4.91 -10.51 2.17
CA ASP A 83 3.92 -9.59 2.74
C ASP A 83 3.00 -10.33 3.73
N ALA A 84 2.58 -11.57 3.45
CA ALA A 84 1.77 -12.38 4.36
C ALA A 84 2.49 -12.72 5.67
N ASN A 85 3.78 -13.06 5.61
CA ASN A 85 4.59 -13.35 6.79
C ASN A 85 4.77 -12.12 7.68
N VAL A 86 5.03 -10.96 7.08
CA VAL A 86 5.13 -9.70 7.81
C VAL A 86 3.80 -9.34 8.49
N ILE A 87 2.67 -9.55 7.81
CA ILE A 87 1.33 -9.36 8.42
C ILE A 87 1.12 -10.32 9.61
N ASN A 88 1.54 -11.58 9.48
CA ASN A 88 1.43 -12.56 10.57
C ASN A 88 2.23 -12.12 11.80
N GLU A 89 3.48 -11.71 11.61
CA GLU A 89 4.36 -11.21 12.67
C GLU A 89 3.78 -9.95 13.31
N ALA A 90 3.34 -8.99 12.49
CA ALA A 90 2.73 -7.75 12.93
C ALA A 90 1.43 -7.96 13.73
N THR A 91 0.59 -8.92 13.32
CA THR A 91 -0.66 -9.25 14.03
C THR A 91 -0.37 -9.84 15.41
N ASN A 92 0.72 -10.61 15.56
CA ASN A 92 1.13 -11.15 16.86
C ASN A 92 1.68 -10.08 17.80
N ILE A 93 2.25 -8.99 17.27
CA ILE A 93 2.79 -7.86 18.05
C ILE A 93 1.68 -6.87 18.43
N SER A 94 0.60 -6.77 17.65
CA SER A 94 -0.50 -5.84 17.89
C SER A 94 -1.44 -6.31 19.02
N THR A 95 -0.95 -6.28 20.26
CA THR A 95 -1.78 -6.38 21.47
C THR A 95 -1.61 -5.16 22.36
N ASP A 96 -1.87 -3.97 21.81
CA ASP A 96 -2.00 -2.72 22.59
C ASP A 96 -3.39 -2.54 23.22
N LEU A 97 -4.17 -3.63 23.34
CA LEU A 97 -5.42 -3.63 24.10
C LEU A 97 -5.20 -3.70 25.62
N ALA A 98 -4.02 -4.13 26.09
CA ALA A 98 -3.81 -4.43 27.52
C ALA A 98 -3.68 -3.19 28.43
N ASN A 99 -3.48 -1.99 27.87
CA ASN A 99 -3.21 -0.78 28.67
C ASN A 99 -4.36 0.22 28.76
N TYR A 100 -5.49 -0.03 28.10
CA TYR A 100 -6.70 0.76 28.31
C TYR A 100 -7.72 -0.08 29.08
N ASN A 101 -8.03 0.33 30.31
CA ASN A 101 -9.24 -0.08 31.02
C ASN A 101 -10.46 0.47 30.25
N VAL A 102 -10.84 -0.20 29.16
CA VAL A 102 -11.93 0.23 28.30
C VAL A 102 -13.26 -0.28 28.86
N THR A 103 -13.87 0.52 29.73
CA THR A 103 -15.31 0.44 30.04
C THR A 103 -16.14 1.34 29.12
N GLN A 104 -15.53 2.02 28.13
CA GLN A 104 -16.16 3.04 27.27
C GLN A 104 -16.56 2.57 25.85
N ILE A 105 -16.19 1.36 25.39
CA ILE A 105 -16.49 0.89 24.01
C ILE A 105 -17.77 0.05 23.93
N ASP A 106 -18.45 -0.23 25.04
CA ASP A 106 -19.72 -0.99 25.03
C ASP A 106 -20.92 -0.19 24.45
N SER A 107 -20.73 1.12 24.24
CA SER A 107 -21.72 1.99 23.57
C SER A 107 -21.41 2.17 22.08
N PRO A 108 -22.39 2.49 21.22
CA PRO A 108 -22.10 2.86 19.84
C PRO A 108 -21.27 4.16 19.79
N PRO A 109 -20.42 4.36 18.75
CA PRO A 109 -19.73 5.64 18.56
C PRO A 109 -20.72 6.79 18.34
N ASP A 110 -20.42 7.97 18.87
CA ASP A 110 -21.19 9.21 18.61
C ASP A 110 -21.13 9.60 17.14
N ILE A 111 -20.01 9.30 16.48
CA ILE A 111 -19.78 9.60 15.07
C ILE A 111 -19.09 8.42 14.43
N THR A 112 -19.58 7.97 13.27
CA THR A 112 -18.91 6.98 12.43
C THR A 112 -18.67 7.55 11.04
N PHE A 113 -17.46 7.35 10.52
CA PHE A 113 -17.10 7.76 9.16
C PHE A 113 -15.99 6.87 8.59
N TYR A 114 -15.70 7.04 7.31
CA TYR A 114 -14.74 6.25 6.55
C TYR A 114 -13.75 7.13 5.82
N TYR A 115 -12.54 6.64 5.60
CA TYR A 115 -11.54 7.28 4.75
C TYR A 115 -10.61 6.21 4.19
N SER A 116 -9.81 6.53 3.19
CA SER A 116 -8.95 5.55 2.53
C SER A 116 -7.51 6.03 2.39
N THR A 117 -6.55 5.12 2.47
CA THR A 117 -5.15 5.37 2.11
C THR A 117 -4.81 4.87 0.70
N ASP A 118 -5.83 4.56 -0.12
CA ASP A 118 -5.63 4.26 -1.53
C ASP A 118 -5.06 5.48 -2.27
N LYS A 119 -4.00 5.30 -3.03
CA LYS A 119 -3.34 6.36 -3.83
C LYS A 119 -4.24 6.99 -4.88
N ASN A 120 -5.32 6.31 -5.29
CA ASN A 120 -6.30 6.82 -6.25
C ASN A 120 -7.37 7.68 -5.58
N ILE A 121 -7.49 7.63 -4.25
CA ILE A 121 -8.47 8.37 -3.47
C ILE A 121 -7.81 9.48 -2.65
N SER A 122 -6.60 9.21 -2.15
CA SER A 122 -5.85 10.07 -1.23
C SER A 122 -4.47 10.39 -1.76
N ALA A 123 -4.02 11.61 -1.47
CA ALA A 123 -2.66 12.02 -1.75
C ALA A 123 -1.73 11.58 -0.62
N ILE A 124 -0.57 11.05 -1.00
CA ILE A 124 0.46 10.60 -0.06
C ILE A 124 1.79 11.22 -0.50
N THR A 125 2.44 11.95 0.40
CA THR A 125 3.81 12.43 0.19
C THR A 125 4.74 11.81 1.23
N LYS A 126 5.99 11.57 0.83
CA LYS A 126 7.03 11.02 1.67
C LYS A 126 8.30 11.85 1.51
N THR A 127 8.91 12.20 2.63
CA THR A 127 10.15 12.95 2.70
C THR A 127 11.08 12.26 3.68
N ASN A 128 12.26 11.86 3.22
CA ASN A 128 13.30 11.35 4.12
C ASN A 128 13.82 12.51 4.97
N LEU A 129 13.79 12.36 6.29
CA LEU A 129 14.16 13.43 7.22
C LEU A 129 15.67 13.50 7.49
N TYR A 130 16.38 12.37 7.40
CA TYR A 130 17.83 12.31 7.59
C TYR A 130 18.50 11.41 6.53
N GLY A 131 19.67 11.83 6.04
CA GLY A 131 20.35 11.24 4.88
C GLY A 131 21.42 10.18 5.22
N ASN A 132 21.70 9.30 4.25
CA ASN A 132 22.80 8.34 4.15
C ASN A 132 23.39 7.83 5.49
N GLY A 133 22.72 6.86 6.09
CA GLY A 133 23.16 6.12 7.27
C GLY A 133 22.01 5.35 7.89
N SER A 134 22.29 4.22 8.54
CA SER A 134 21.40 3.08 8.85
C SER A 134 20.26 3.29 9.86
N ALA A 135 19.63 4.47 9.89
CA ALA A 135 18.42 4.73 10.68
C ALA A 135 17.60 5.85 10.01
N GLU A 136 17.03 5.55 8.85
CA GLU A 136 16.25 6.53 8.08
C GLU A 136 14.89 6.76 8.75
N SER A 137 14.62 7.99 9.20
CA SER A 137 13.28 8.42 9.57
C SER A 137 12.57 9.02 8.37
N ILE A 138 11.29 8.72 8.21
CA ILE A 138 10.48 9.19 7.07
C ILE A 138 9.33 10.02 7.60
N LEU A 139 9.20 11.25 7.09
CA LEU A 139 7.99 12.04 7.22
C LEU A 139 7.02 11.64 6.12
N GLN A 140 5.85 11.15 6.50
CA GLN A 140 4.76 10.85 5.60
C GLN A 140 3.59 11.79 5.88
N THR A 141 3.07 12.42 4.83
CA THR A 141 1.77 13.11 4.92
C THR A 141 0.74 12.39 4.08
N LEU A 142 -0.49 12.32 4.59
CA LEU A 142 -1.62 11.74 3.88
C LEU A 142 -2.79 12.71 3.99
N ASN A 143 -3.48 12.96 2.88
CA ASN A 143 -4.70 13.74 2.90
C ASN A 143 -5.68 13.22 1.87
N GLY A 144 -6.96 13.28 2.20
CA GLY A 144 -8.00 12.74 1.33
C GLY A 144 -9.40 13.04 1.83
N PRO A 145 -10.42 12.59 1.10
CA PRO A 145 -11.81 12.72 1.51
C PRO A 145 -12.17 11.83 2.71
N VAL A 146 -13.16 12.28 3.48
CA VAL A 146 -13.89 11.49 4.48
C VAL A 146 -15.30 11.23 3.97
N PHE A 147 -15.82 10.03 4.21
CA PHE A 147 -17.09 9.54 3.70
C PHE A 147 -18.01 9.07 4.82
N SER A 148 -19.32 9.13 4.60
CA SER A 148 -20.32 8.59 5.53
C SER A 148 -20.57 7.09 5.35
N ASP A 149 -20.11 6.50 4.24
CA ASP A 149 -20.32 5.10 3.90
C ASP A 149 -19.02 4.34 3.58
N ALA A 150 -19.03 3.03 3.83
CA ALA A 150 -17.87 2.15 3.58
C ALA A 150 -17.56 1.96 2.09
N ALA A 151 -18.52 2.22 1.19
CA ALA A 151 -18.33 2.16 -0.25
C ALA A 151 -17.66 3.43 -0.81
N LEU A 152 -17.37 4.42 0.04
CA LEU A 152 -16.66 5.65 -0.29
C LEU A 152 -17.38 6.48 -1.36
N THR A 153 -18.70 6.56 -1.27
CA THR A 153 -19.53 7.24 -2.28
C THR A 153 -19.97 8.64 -1.85
N GLN A 154 -20.31 8.83 -0.57
CA GLN A 154 -20.84 10.08 -0.04
C GLN A 154 -19.78 10.81 0.79
N LYS A 155 -19.15 11.82 0.18
CA LYS A 155 -18.17 12.68 0.85
C LYS A 155 -18.84 13.59 1.87
N ILE A 156 -18.32 13.60 3.09
CA ILE A 156 -18.78 14.45 4.20
C ILE A 156 -17.69 15.38 4.74
N GLY A 157 -16.45 15.23 4.25
CA GLY A 157 -15.33 16.00 4.77
C GLY A 157 -14.01 15.61 4.14
N LYS A 158 -12.93 15.90 4.87
CA LYS A 158 -11.56 15.53 4.50
C LYS A 158 -10.76 15.15 5.74
N TYR A 159 -9.66 14.46 5.55
CA TYR A 159 -8.68 14.20 6.59
C TYR A 159 -7.30 14.66 6.12
N ALA A 160 -6.47 15.03 7.08
CA ALA A 160 -5.05 15.29 6.88
C ALA A 160 -4.26 14.62 7.99
N SER A 161 -3.10 14.08 7.66
CA SER A 161 -2.24 13.36 8.57
C SER A 161 -0.79 13.71 8.31
N THR A 162 -0.04 13.84 9.39
CA THR A 162 1.40 13.97 9.39
C THR A 162 1.95 12.92 10.34
N LEU A 163 2.77 12.01 9.81
CA LEU A 163 3.29 10.85 10.51
C LEU A 163 4.81 10.81 10.34
N THR A 164 5.52 10.50 11.42
CA THR A 164 6.94 10.16 11.39
C THR A 164 7.07 8.66 11.60
N ILE A 165 7.77 8.00 10.69
CA ILE A 165 8.11 6.58 10.75
C ILE A 165 9.57 6.49 11.19
N TYR A 166 9.83 5.71 12.24
CA TYR A 166 11.15 5.47 12.78
C TYR A 166 11.58 4.03 12.51
N ASP A 167 12.77 3.89 11.93
CA ASP A 167 13.55 2.68 12.02
C ASP A 167 14.28 2.69 13.37
N ILE A 168 13.55 2.35 14.43
CA ILE A 168 14.23 1.96 15.66
C ILE A 168 14.85 0.59 15.36
N ASN A 169 16.16 0.45 15.53
CA ASN A 169 16.93 -0.80 15.33
C ASN A 169 16.40 -1.92 16.25
N ASN A 170 15.20 -2.41 16.00
CA ASN A 170 14.62 -3.53 16.69
C ASN A 170 15.14 -4.78 16.00
N THR A 171 16.23 -5.31 16.54
CA THR A 171 16.89 -6.51 16.03
C THR A 171 15.98 -7.75 16.00
N GLU A 172 14.82 -7.69 16.67
CA GLU A 172 13.86 -8.78 16.78
C GLU A 172 12.74 -8.74 15.71
N SER A 173 12.43 -7.57 15.14
CA SER A 173 11.38 -7.42 14.11
C SER A 173 11.90 -6.63 12.91
N LYS A 174 12.71 -7.30 12.09
CA LYS A 174 13.13 -6.75 10.80
C LYS A 174 11.88 -6.37 10.03
N GLU A 175 11.75 -5.11 9.63
CA GLU A 175 10.69 -4.59 8.74
C GLU A 175 9.37 -4.13 9.41
N ILE A 176 9.32 -4.10 10.75
CA ILE A 176 8.26 -3.40 11.50
C ILE A 176 8.84 -2.12 12.09
N PHE A 177 8.19 -1.00 11.78
CA PHE A 177 8.64 0.34 12.11
C PHE A 177 7.63 1.00 13.05
N GLU A 178 8.13 1.73 14.04
CA GLU A 178 7.29 2.58 14.86
C GLU A 178 6.83 3.79 14.05
N ARG A 179 5.57 4.19 14.23
CA ARG A 179 5.04 5.39 13.61
C ARG A 179 4.25 6.20 14.63
N THR A 180 4.58 7.47 14.73
CA THR A 180 3.85 8.46 15.54
C THR A 180 3.37 9.60 14.66
N GLY A 181 2.39 10.35 15.15
CA GLY A 181 1.96 11.58 14.49
C GLY A 181 0.52 11.90 14.82
N ILE A 182 -0.12 12.69 13.97
CA ILE A 182 -1.49 13.14 14.16
C ILE A 182 -2.32 12.91 12.91
N ILE A 183 -3.63 12.77 13.13
CA ILE A 183 -4.63 12.85 12.07
C ILE A 183 -5.68 13.85 12.49
N THR A 184 -6.00 14.78 11.61
CA THR A 184 -7.10 15.72 11.76
C THR A 184 -8.19 15.36 10.77
N PHE A 185 -9.40 15.12 11.27
CA PHE A 185 -10.61 14.95 10.49
C PHE A 185 -11.38 16.26 10.46
N TYR A 186 -11.68 16.77 9.26
CA TYR A 186 -12.49 17.95 9.01
C TYR A 186 -13.89 17.48 8.65
N LEU A 187 -14.79 17.49 9.63
CA LEU A 187 -16.16 17.00 9.53
C LEU A 187 -17.14 18.19 9.38
N PRO A 188 -18.42 17.94 9.02
CA PRO A 188 -19.39 19.02 8.80
C PRO A 188 -19.62 19.94 10.01
N LYS A 189 -19.41 19.43 11.23
CA LYS A 189 -19.69 20.11 12.50
C LYS A 189 -18.43 20.61 13.21
N GLY A 190 -17.28 20.52 12.56
CA GLY A 190 -15.99 20.91 13.12
C GLY A 190 -14.89 19.91 12.84
N GLN A 191 -13.74 20.14 13.44
CA GLN A 191 -12.56 19.28 13.28
C GLN A 191 -12.32 18.45 14.53
N ILE A 192 -11.76 17.24 14.36
CA ILE A 192 -11.29 16.38 15.45
C ILE A 192 -9.87 15.94 15.12
N THR A 193 -8.94 16.18 16.03
CA THR A 193 -7.55 15.72 15.90
C THR A 193 -7.27 14.58 16.87
N VAL A 194 -6.62 13.53 16.38
CA VAL A 194 -6.31 12.33 17.16
C VAL A 194 -4.82 12.01 17.07
N LEU A 195 -4.27 11.43 18.13
CA LEU A 195 -2.91 10.91 18.15
C LEU A 195 -2.85 9.61 17.35
N SER A 196 -1.92 9.50 16.40
CA SER A 196 -1.78 8.34 15.53
C SER A 196 -0.48 7.58 15.78
N ASN A 197 -0.42 6.90 16.94
CA ASN A 197 0.62 5.92 17.24
C ASN A 197 0.19 4.55 16.74
N ALA A 198 1.05 3.91 15.94
CA ALA A 198 0.83 2.57 15.42
C ALA A 198 2.13 2.05 14.83
N ASN A 199 2.29 0.74 14.79
CA ASN A 199 3.34 0.16 13.98
C ASN A 199 2.93 0.13 12.50
N THR A 200 3.91 0.23 11.63
CA THR A 200 3.78 0.12 10.17
C THR A 200 4.79 -0.92 9.70
N PHE A 201 4.51 -1.58 8.59
CA PHE A 201 5.47 -2.49 7.97
C PHE A 201 5.85 -1.99 6.60
N LYS A 202 7.08 -2.31 6.17
CA LYS A 202 7.55 -1.99 4.82
C LYS A 202 7.22 -3.17 3.91
N ARG A 203 6.42 -2.91 2.89
CA ARG A 203 6.14 -3.86 1.82
C ARG A 203 7.36 -3.99 0.91
N SER A 204 7.45 -5.10 0.18
CA SER A 204 8.54 -5.33 -0.77
C SER A 204 8.65 -4.27 -1.88
N ASP A 205 7.57 -3.55 -2.19
CA ASP A 205 7.55 -2.40 -3.11
C ASP A 205 8.10 -1.09 -2.48
N GLY A 206 8.61 -1.16 -1.25
CA GLY A 206 9.13 -0.03 -0.49
C GLY A 206 8.05 0.85 0.15
N VAL A 207 6.76 0.45 0.07
CA VAL A 207 5.66 1.20 0.67
C VAL A 207 5.49 0.82 2.14
N TYR A 208 5.63 1.82 3.02
CA TYR A 208 5.18 1.72 4.41
C TYR A 208 3.65 1.69 4.47
N ALA A 209 3.11 0.58 4.97
CA ALA A 209 1.68 0.33 5.10
C ALA A 209 1.32 0.11 6.57
N SER A 210 0.14 0.59 6.97
CA SER A 210 -0.36 0.32 8.33
C SER A 210 -0.68 -1.15 8.48
N ILE A 211 -0.41 -1.68 9.67
CA ILE A 211 -0.79 -3.05 10.00
C ILE A 211 -2.34 -3.11 10.06
N PRO A 212 -2.99 -4.13 9.47
CA PRO A 212 -4.41 -4.31 9.67
C PRO A 212 -4.74 -4.54 11.15
N GLY A 213 -5.78 -3.90 11.67
CA GLY A 213 -6.12 -4.01 13.08
C GLY A 213 -7.09 -2.94 13.58
N THR A 214 -7.36 -2.99 14.89
CA THR A 214 -8.11 -1.96 15.60
C THR A 214 -7.14 -1.12 16.42
N TYR A 215 -7.26 0.20 16.28
CA TYR A 215 -6.43 1.20 16.93
C TYR A 215 -7.30 2.10 17.80
N LEU A 216 -6.93 2.23 19.07
CA LEU A 216 -7.55 3.18 19.99
C LEU A 216 -6.64 4.38 20.16
N GLN A 217 -7.18 5.57 19.91
CA GLN A 217 -6.39 6.78 19.78
C GLN A 217 -7.02 7.91 20.59
N THR A 218 -6.22 8.61 21.38
CA THR A 218 -6.70 9.74 22.16
C THR A 218 -7.08 10.90 21.25
N ILE A 219 -8.25 11.50 21.49
CA ILE A 219 -8.63 12.78 20.90
C ILE A 219 -7.79 13.88 21.56
N LEU A 220 -7.02 14.61 20.76
CA LEU A 220 -6.15 15.70 21.21
C LEU A 220 -6.89 17.04 21.29
N GLY A 221 -7.99 17.17 20.54
CA GLY A 221 -8.85 18.35 20.56
C GLY A 221 -9.69 18.47 19.30
N GLY A 222 -10.51 19.52 19.26
CA GLY A 222 -11.35 19.81 18.11
C GLY A 222 -11.70 21.29 17.96
N THR A 223 -12.61 21.58 17.04
CA THR A 223 -13.13 22.93 16.75
C THR A 223 -14.65 22.90 16.62
N ASP A 224 -15.29 24.05 16.66
CA ASP A 224 -16.74 24.22 16.54
C ASP A 224 -17.53 23.35 17.55
N GLU A 225 -18.44 22.47 17.10
CA GLU A 225 -19.17 21.58 18.02
C GLU A 225 -18.24 20.62 18.79
N TYR A 226 -16.98 20.49 18.35
CA TYR A 226 -15.96 19.65 18.97
C TYR A 226 -14.88 20.46 19.71
N LEU A 227 -15.08 21.76 19.96
CA LEU A 227 -14.06 22.64 20.57
C LEU A 227 -13.54 22.13 21.94
N ASN A 228 -14.33 21.32 22.66
CA ASN A 228 -13.95 20.68 23.92
C ASN A 228 -14.09 19.15 23.86
N ALA A 229 -14.04 18.55 22.66
CA ALA A 229 -14.12 17.11 22.51
C ALA A 229 -12.90 16.43 23.16
N TRP A 230 -13.16 15.54 24.11
CA TRP A 230 -12.18 14.61 24.69
C TRP A 230 -12.78 13.21 24.68
N GLY A 231 -11.92 12.20 24.63
CA GLY A 231 -12.34 10.81 24.48
C GLY A 231 -11.39 10.03 23.57
N ILE A 232 -11.94 9.01 22.90
CA ILE A 232 -11.16 8.10 22.07
C ILE A 232 -11.73 8.00 20.66
N ALA A 233 -10.84 7.83 19.69
CA ALA A 233 -11.17 7.39 18.34
C ALA A 233 -10.77 5.93 18.19
N ARG A 234 -11.75 5.09 17.87
CA ARG A 234 -11.52 3.71 17.43
C ARG A 234 -11.40 3.71 15.92
N ARG A 235 -10.23 3.37 15.39
CA ARG A 235 -10.00 3.19 13.97
C ARG A 235 -9.78 1.73 13.65
N VAL A 236 -10.37 1.25 12.57
CA VAL A 236 -10.21 -0.14 12.13
C VAL A 236 -9.73 -0.13 10.69
N LEU A 237 -8.64 -0.85 10.44
CA LEU A 237 -8.17 -1.22 9.11
C LEU A 237 -8.38 -2.72 8.94
N PRO A 238 -9.38 -3.16 8.15
CA PRO A 238 -9.53 -4.58 7.82
C PRO A 238 -8.32 -5.09 7.04
N ILE A 239 -8.07 -6.40 7.12
CA ILE A 239 -7.02 -7.05 6.33
C ILE A 239 -7.36 -6.89 4.83
N ASN A 240 -6.34 -6.61 4.00
CA ASN A 240 -6.46 -6.30 2.57
C ASN A 240 -7.33 -5.09 2.22
N SER A 241 -7.59 -4.21 3.18
CA SER A 241 -8.29 -2.96 2.93
C SER A 241 -7.31 -1.80 2.88
N THR A 242 -7.61 -0.82 2.02
CA THR A 242 -7.06 0.54 2.14
C THR A 242 -8.05 1.47 2.83
N THR A 243 -9.29 1.02 3.03
CA THR A 243 -10.38 1.75 3.68
C THR A 243 -10.35 1.51 5.18
N TRP A 244 -10.37 2.61 5.90
CA TRP A 244 -10.49 2.70 7.34
C TRP A 244 -11.91 3.05 7.74
N SER A 245 -12.41 2.44 8.81
CA SER A 245 -13.56 2.97 9.55
C SER A 245 -13.06 3.67 10.82
N ALA A 246 -13.62 4.83 11.14
CA ALA A 246 -13.38 5.53 12.39
C ALA A 246 -14.70 5.71 13.15
N GLY A 247 -14.70 5.30 14.41
CA GLY A 247 -15.73 5.61 15.39
C GLY A 247 -15.17 6.57 16.44
N ILE A 248 -15.84 7.69 16.66
CA ILE A 248 -15.49 8.68 17.69
C ILE A 248 -16.39 8.46 18.89
N TYR A 249 -15.78 8.39 20.07
CA TYR A 249 -16.43 8.25 21.37
C TYR A 249 -16.04 9.47 22.20
N LEU A 250 -16.99 10.38 22.36
CA LEU A 250 -16.86 11.60 23.11
C LEU A 250 -17.29 11.34 24.55
N ASN A 251 -16.44 11.74 25.50
CA ASN A 251 -16.86 11.83 26.88
C ASN A 251 -17.51 13.20 27.06
N GLN A 252 -18.83 13.20 27.22
CA GLN A 252 -19.60 14.40 27.57
C GLN A 252 -19.67 14.54 29.09
#